data_AF-A0A9D9EBZ6-F1
#
_entry.id   AF-A0A9D9EBZ6-F1
#
_cell.length_a   1.000
_cell.length_b   1.000
_cell.length_c   1.000
_cell.angle_alpha   90.00
_cell.angle_beta   90.00
_cell.angle_gamma   90.00
#
_symmetry.space_group_name_H-M   'P 1'
#
loop_
_entity.id
_entity.type
_entity.pdbx_description
1 polymer ?
#
loop_
_entity_poly.entity_id
_entity_poly.type
_entity_poly.pdbx_seq_one_letter_code
_entity_poly.pdbx_strand_id
1 'polypeptide(L)'
;MKKILSMAIFLATGSLCCPGQENVNSPSATEFDRYERIPVSYFNGLPSIEIPIYTAETKDLHLPISLSYHASGIKVNQYPTAVGLGWSLNAGGGITRIVNGIPDETCSQDIIDRSGTGFSGDADPGYWFSSRYMDKDGWASEESLKNYAGIANLIDYDTEPDEFVINAYGLCGSIYRPGC
;
A
#
# COMPACT_ATOMS: atom_id res chain seq x y z
N MET A 1 59.74 0.58 -4.48
CA MET A 1 59.32 1.03 -5.83
C MET A 1 57.80 0.91 -5.91
N LYS A 2 57.16 1.97 -6.40
CA LYS A 2 55.78 2.39 -6.11
C LYS A 2 54.72 1.47 -6.73
N LYS A 3 53.73 1.05 -5.92
CA LYS A 3 52.49 0.42 -6.39
C LYS A 3 51.58 1.51 -6.96
N ILE A 4 51.24 1.42 -8.24
CA ILE A 4 50.32 2.34 -8.91
C ILE A 4 48.90 1.84 -8.62
N LEU A 5 48.23 2.54 -7.70
CA LEU A 5 46.83 2.34 -7.36
C LEU A 5 45.99 3.00 -8.48
N SER A 6 45.35 2.18 -9.33
CA SER A 6 44.41 2.68 -10.33
C SER A 6 43.08 2.96 -9.63
N MET A 7 42.81 4.25 -9.40
CA MET A 7 41.56 4.74 -8.84
C MET A 7 40.54 4.87 -9.98
N ALA A 8 39.73 3.83 -10.17
CA ALA A 8 38.57 3.89 -11.05
C ALA A 8 37.50 4.77 -10.39
N ILE A 9 37.25 5.93 -10.97
CA ILE A 9 36.11 6.77 -10.65
C ILE A 9 34.86 6.03 -11.16
N PHE A 10 34.12 5.41 -10.23
CA PHE A 10 32.76 5.00 -10.48
C PHE A 10 31.92 6.28 -10.58
N LEU A 11 31.56 6.66 -11.80
CA LEU A 11 30.44 7.56 -12.04
C LEU A 11 29.18 6.83 -11.57
N ALA A 12 28.80 7.08 -10.31
CA ALA A 12 27.46 6.83 -9.84
C ALA A 12 26.53 7.72 -10.66
N THR A 13 26.01 7.20 -11.76
CA THR A 13 24.83 7.75 -12.41
C THR A 13 23.74 7.72 -11.36
N GLY A 14 23.42 8.90 -10.83
CA GLY A 14 22.40 9.07 -9.81
C GLY A 14 21.14 8.34 -10.22
N SER A 15 20.69 7.48 -9.31
CA SER A 15 19.36 6.92 -9.26
C SER A 15 18.36 7.96 -9.75
N LEU A 16 17.65 7.63 -10.83
CA LEU A 16 16.48 8.38 -11.24
C LEU A 16 15.55 8.31 -10.04
N CYS A 17 15.38 9.41 -9.31
CA CYS A 17 14.23 9.49 -8.44
C CYS A 17 13.01 9.40 -9.36
N CYS A 18 12.39 8.23 -9.40
CA CYS A 18 11.00 8.18 -9.75
C CYS A 18 10.32 9.14 -8.77
N PRO A 19 9.56 10.15 -9.21
CA PRO A 19 8.69 10.84 -8.28
C PRO A 19 7.86 9.73 -7.63
N GLY A 20 8.10 9.48 -6.34
CA GLY A 20 7.34 8.50 -5.58
C GLY A 20 5.88 8.83 -5.83
N GLN A 21 5.15 7.87 -6.37
CA GLN A 21 3.72 8.00 -6.53
C GLN A 21 3.15 8.22 -5.13
N GLU A 22 2.79 9.46 -4.81
CA GLU A 22 2.13 9.75 -3.55
C GLU A 22 0.81 8.99 -3.60
N ASN A 23 0.71 7.92 -2.81
CA ASN A 23 -0.48 7.09 -2.76
C ASN A 23 -1.61 7.89 -2.09
N VAL A 24 -2.27 8.75 -2.87
CA VAL A 24 -3.43 9.52 -2.43
C VAL A 24 -4.64 8.61 -2.52
N ASN A 25 -4.91 7.91 -1.42
CA ASN A 25 -6.14 7.16 -1.25
C ASN A 25 -7.35 8.10 -1.30
N SER A 26 -8.47 7.60 -1.85
CA SER A 26 -9.73 8.36 -1.81
C SER A 26 -10.09 8.73 -0.36
N PRO A 27 -10.79 9.86 -0.13
CA PRO A 27 -11.17 10.26 1.22
C PRO A 27 -11.95 9.19 1.97
N SER A 28 -12.88 8.51 1.29
CA SER A 28 -13.64 7.39 1.85
C SER A 28 -12.74 6.20 2.22
N ALA A 29 -11.75 5.87 1.39
CA ALA A 29 -10.79 4.79 1.67
C ALA A 29 -9.88 5.13 2.86
N THR A 30 -9.49 6.40 2.99
CA THR A 30 -8.64 6.89 4.08
C THR A 30 -9.37 6.86 5.42
N GLU A 31 -10.64 7.26 5.46
CA GLU A 31 -11.44 7.13 6.69
C GLU A 31 -11.73 5.66 7.02
N PHE A 32 -11.96 4.82 6.01
CA PHE A 32 -12.13 3.38 6.20
C PHE A 32 -10.92 2.71 6.87
N ASP A 33 -9.71 2.92 6.35
CA ASP A 33 -8.47 2.41 6.96
C ASP A 33 -8.27 2.94 8.39
N ARG A 34 -8.58 4.23 8.63
CA ARG A 34 -8.48 4.82 9.96
C ARG A 34 -9.38 4.11 10.98
N TYR A 35 -10.62 3.80 10.62
CA TYR A 35 -11.55 3.11 11.50
C TYR A 35 -11.10 1.69 11.86
N GLU A 36 -10.43 1.00 10.93
CA GLU A 36 -9.89 -0.33 11.20
C GLU A 36 -8.66 -0.25 12.13
N ARG A 37 -7.71 0.65 11.84
CA ARG A 37 -6.45 0.76 12.60
C ARG A 37 -6.60 1.40 13.96
N ILE A 38 -7.51 2.37 14.10
CA ILE A 38 -7.75 3.12 15.33
C ILE A 38 -9.20 2.92 15.72
N PRO A 39 -9.52 1.80 16.38
CA PRO A 39 -10.89 1.54 16.81
C PRO A 39 -11.31 2.58 17.86
N VAL A 40 -12.58 3.00 17.76
CA VAL A 40 -13.22 3.81 18.79
C VAL A 40 -13.25 3.03 20.10
N SER A 41 -12.71 3.63 21.15
CA SER A 41 -12.61 3.01 22.47
C SER A 41 -12.51 4.09 23.54
N TYR A 42 -13.12 3.84 24.69
CA TYR A 42 -12.95 4.67 25.88
C TYR A 42 -11.49 4.79 26.30
N PHE A 43 -10.65 3.78 25.99
CA PHE A 43 -9.21 3.83 26.26
C PHE A 43 -8.48 4.89 25.42
N ASN A 44 -8.92 5.09 24.18
CA ASN A 44 -8.34 6.07 23.25
C ASN A 44 -8.95 7.47 23.43
N GLY A 45 -9.91 7.64 24.35
CA GLY A 45 -10.68 8.87 24.51
C GLY A 45 -11.62 9.18 23.34
N LEU A 46 -11.91 8.20 22.48
CA LEU A 46 -12.77 8.35 21.31
C LEU A 46 -14.15 7.74 21.59
N PRO A 47 -15.22 8.56 21.72
CA PRO A 47 -16.57 8.03 21.86
C PRO A 47 -17.01 7.35 20.55
N SER A 48 -17.71 6.22 20.67
CA SER A 48 -18.41 5.61 19.53
C SER A 48 -19.66 6.42 19.22
N ILE A 49 -19.69 7.07 18.04
CA ILE A 49 -20.84 7.82 17.54
C ILE A 49 -21.29 7.14 16.26
N GLU A 50 -22.44 6.46 16.33
CA GLU A 50 -23.04 5.75 15.21
C GLU A 50 -24.52 6.15 15.05
N ILE A 51 -24.90 6.50 13.82
CA ILE A 51 -26.27 6.85 13.44
C ILE A 51 -26.78 5.81 12.45
N PRO A 52 -27.71 4.91 12.84
CA PRO A 52 -28.33 4.00 11.91
C PRO A 52 -29.22 4.78 10.93
N ILE A 53 -29.06 4.54 9.62
CA ILE A 53 -29.89 5.17 8.57
C ILE A 53 -31.02 4.23 8.15
N TYR A 54 -30.66 3.01 7.78
CA TYR A 54 -31.59 2.04 7.21
C TYR A 54 -31.00 0.64 7.35
N THR A 55 -31.84 -0.38 7.36
CA THR A 55 -31.37 -1.77 7.26
C THR A 55 -31.94 -2.38 6.01
N ALA A 56 -31.08 -2.70 5.05
CA ALA A 56 -31.47 -3.39 3.84
C ALA A 56 -31.66 -4.87 4.16
N GLU A 57 -32.92 -5.32 4.09
CA GLU A 57 -33.29 -6.69 4.39
C GLU A 57 -33.78 -7.40 3.14
N THR A 58 -33.18 -8.56 2.87
CA THR A 58 -33.73 -9.57 1.96
C THR A 58 -33.72 -10.92 2.68
N LYS A 59 -34.27 -11.96 2.05
CA LYS A 59 -34.42 -13.29 2.66
C LYS A 59 -33.11 -13.85 3.24
N ASP A 60 -31.99 -13.57 2.59
CA ASP A 60 -30.68 -14.14 2.92
C ASP A 60 -29.62 -13.07 3.30
N LEU A 61 -29.98 -11.78 3.30
CA LEU A 61 -29.06 -10.67 3.58
C LEU A 61 -29.69 -9.67 4.55
N HIS A 62 -29.01 -9.43 5.66
CA HIS A 62 -29.34 -8.38 6.62
C HIS A 62 -28.17 -7.40 6.67
N LEU A 63 -28.32 -6.26 5.98
CA LEU A 63 -27.28 -5.25 5.86
C LEU A 63 -27.70 -3.97 6.62
N PRO A 64 -27.17 -3.71 7.82
CA PRO A 64 -27.34 -2.42 8.48
C PRO A 64 -26.51 -1.36 7.74
N ILE A 65 -27.17 -0.26 7.37
CA ILE A 65 -26.56 0.95 6.81
C ILE A 65 -26.51 2.00 7.92
N SER A 66 -25.31 2.40 8.31
CA SER A 66 -25.08 3.39 9.36
C SER A 66 -24.03 4.42 8.98
N LEU A 67 -24.03 5.56 9.67
CA LEU A 67 -22.95 6.53 9.63
C LEU A 67 -22.16 6.46 10.92
N SER A 68 -20.84 6.44 10.83
CA SER A 68 -19.96 6.56 11.99
C SER A 68 -19.17 7.86 11.94
N TYR A 69 -19.07 8.56 13.08
CA TYR A 69 -18.26 9.77 13.21
C TYR A 69 -16.99 9.54 14.04
N HIS A 70 -15.83 9.91 13.48
CA HIS A 70 -14.54 9.69 14.13
C HIS A 70 -14.12 10.95 14.89
N ALA A 71 -14.34 10.96 16.20
CA ALA A 71 -14.18 12.14 17.06
C ALA A 71 -12.73 12.50 17.41
N SER A 72 -11.72 12.12 16.60
CA SER A 72 -10.30 12.47 16.82
C SER A 72 -9.93 13.91 16.47
N GLY A 73 -10.92 14.74 16.11
CA GLY A 73 -10.73 16.06 15.54
C GLY A 73 -10.50 16.01 14.02
N ILE A 74 -10.88 17.11 13.35
CA ILE A 74 -10.73 17.27 11.90
C ILE A 74 -9.38 17.92 11.60
N LYS A 75 -8.54 17.26 10.79
CA LYS A 75 -7.24 17.81 10.38
C LYS A 75 -7.42 18.81 9.23
N VAL A 76 -6.52 19.80 9.13
CA VAL A 76 -6.59 20.83 8.07
C VAL A 76 -6.49 20.21 6.67
N ASN A 77 -5.74 19.13 6.52
CA ASN A 77 -5.57 18.39 5.27
C ASN A 77 -6.53 17.19 5.13
N GLN A 78 -7.58 17.11 5.96
CA GLN A 78 -8.57 16.04 5.85
C GLN A 78 -9.59 16.39 4.76
N TYR A 79 -9.75 15.47 3.81
CA TYR A 79 -10.74 15.59 2.75
C TYR A 79 -12.09 15.00 3.19
N PRO A 80 -13.22 15.60 2.76
CA PRO A 80 -14.55 15.06 3.06
C PRO A 80 -14.77 13.74 2.34
N THR A 81 -15.40 12.78 3.02
CA THR A 81 -15.97 11.60 2.36
C THR A 81 -17.26 11.98 1.62
N ALA A 82 -17.89 11.01 0.96
CA ALA A 82 -19.20 11.20 0.33
C ALA A 82 -20.30 11.67 1.32
N VAL A 83 -20.12 11.45 2.63
CA VAL A 83 -21.06 11.81 3.69
C VAL A 83 -20.58 12.97 4.57
N GLY A 84 -19.41 13.54 4.27
CA GLY A 84 -18.86 14.73 4.95
C GLY A 84 -17.54 14.48 5.68
N LEU A 85 -17.01 15.53 6.31
CA LEU A 85 -15.76 15.47 7.07
C LEU A 85 -15.93 14.66 8.36
N GLY A 86 -15.03 13.71 8.61
CA GLY A 86 -15.04 12.86 9.80
C GLY A 86 -16.16 11.81 9.85
N TRP A 87 -17.01 11.76 8.82
CA TRP A 87 -18.08 10.78 8.69
C TRP A 87 -17.67 9.66 7.75
N SER A 88 -17.98 8.43 8.13
CA SER A 88 -17.86 7.24 7.28
C SER A 88 -19.23 6.60 7.09
N LEU A 89 -19.47 6.08 5.89
CA LEU A 89 -20.68 5.32 5.55
C LEU A 89 -20.39 3.83 5.67
N ASN A 90 -21.09 3.16 6.59
CA ASN A 90 -21.06 1.71 6.71
C ASN A 90 -22.24 1.14 5.92
N ALA A 91 -21.97 0.52 4.76
CA ALA A 91 -23.03 0.00 3.88
C ALA A 91 -22.60 -1.32 3.20
N GLY A 92 -22.08 -2.27 3.98
CA GLY A 92 -21.73 -3.63 3.50
C GLY A 92 -20.25 -3.90 3.44
N GLY A 93 -19.45 -2.91 3.81
CA GLY A 93 -18.00 -3.01 3.87
C GLY A 93 -17.30 -2.70 2.55
N GLY A 94 -15.99 -2.76 2.60
CA GLY A 94 -15.11 -2.45 1.48
C GLY A 94 -13.77 -3.15 1.56
N ILE A 95 -13.01 -3.00 0.49
CA ILE A 95 -11.60 -3.38 0.42
C ILE A 95 -10.87 -2.12 -0.02
N THR A 96 -9.84 -1.73 0.73
CA THR A 96 -8.98 -0.60 0.40
C THR A 96 -7.54 -1.10 0.27
N ARG A 97 -6.78 -0.49 -0.64
CA ARG A 97 -5.37 -0.83 -0.87
C ARG A 97 -4.50 0.31 -0.37
N ILE A 98 -3.44 -0.03 0.35
CA ILE A 98 -2.33 0.86 0.67
C ILE A 98 -1.15 0.39 -0.17
N VAL A 99 -0.88 1.15 -1.23
CA VAL A 99 0.31 1.01 -2.06
C VAL A 99 1.53 1.50 -1.30
N ASN A 100 2.53 0.63 -1.15
CA ASN A 100 3.85 0.93 -0.61
C ASN A 100 4.85 0.86 -1.77
N GLY A 101 5.58 1.94 -2.06
CA GLY A 101 6.43 1.98 -3.25
C GLY A 101 5.63 2.15 -4.54
N ILE A 102 5.64 1.14 -5.41
CA ILE A 102 4.87 1.07 -6.66
C ILE A 102 3.83 -0.04 -6.56
N PRO A 103 2.71 0.03 -7.30
CA PRO A 103 1.73 -1.06 -7.28
C PRO A 103 2.38 -2.42 -7.52
N ASP A 104 2.09 -3.41 -6.67
CA ASP A 104 2.65 -4.77 -6.76
C ASP A 104 2.70 -5.31 -8.20
N GLU A 105 1.65 -5.09 -8.99
CA GLU A 105 1.49 -5.57 -10.38
C GLU A 105 2.23 -4.74 -11.45
N THR A 106 3.04 -3.76 -11.08
CA THR A 106 3.73 -2.88 -12.04
C THR A 106 4.71 -3.68 -12.90
N CYS A 107 4.48 -3.70 -14.21
CA CYS A 107 5.36 -4.32 -15.19
C CYS A 107 6.31 -3.29 -15.83
N SER A 108 7.34 -3.77 -16.53
CA SER A 108 8.33 -2.87 -17.15
C SER A 108 7.73 -1.93 -18.20
N GLN A 109 6.59 -2.30 -18.80
CA GLN A 109 5.87 -1.48 -19.78
C GLN A 109 5.01 -0.37 -19.14
N ASP A 110 4.67 -0.48 -17.85
CA ASP A 110 3.91 0.55 -17.13
C ASP A 110 4.80 1.76 -16.77
N ILE A 111 6.11 1.54 -16.68
CA ILE A 111 7.09 2.60 -16.42
C ILE A 111 7.57 3.19 -17.75
N ILE A 112 7.11 4.41 -18.02
CA ILE A 112 7.52 5.18 -19.18
C ILE A 112 8.66 6.11 -18.77
N ASP A 113 9.79 6.04 -19.47
CA ASP A 113 10.89 6.97 -19.24
C ASP A 113 10.55 8.40 -19.75
N ARG A 114 11.41 9.37 -19.47
CA ARG A 114 11.22 10.76 -19.94
C ARG A 114 11.23 10.91 -21.46
N SER A 115 11.64 9.88 -22.20
CA SER A 115 11.63 9.85 -23.67
C SER A 115 10.33 9.27 -24.24
N GLY A 116 9.39 8.83 -23.38
CA GLY A 116 8.12 8.25 -23.80
C GLY A 116 8.23 6.77 -24.17
N THR A 117 9.37 6.14 -23.88
CA THR A 117 9.62 4.72 -24.15
C THR A 117 9.49 3.92 -22.85
N GLY A 118 8.76 2.80 -22.91
CA GLY A 118 8.67 1.87 -21.78
C GLY A 118 10.05 1.29 -21.45
N PHE A 119 10.27 0.96 -20.18
CA PHE A 119 11.51 0.32 -19.74
C PHE A 119 11.71 -0.98 -20.55
N SER A 120 12.79 -1.08 -21.32
CA SER A 120 13.03 -2.18 -22.28
C SER A 120 13.70 -3.41 -21.65
N GLY A 121 13.67 -3.52 -20.32
CA GLY A 121 14.16 -4.68 -19.58
C GLY A 121 13.08 -5.75 -19.44
N ASP A 122 13.48 -7.02 -19.52
CA ASP A 122 12.64 -8.19 -19.21
C ASP A 122 12.34 -8.33 -17.68
N ALA A 123 12.40 -7.22 -16.95
CA ALA A 123 12.38 -7.18 -15.50
C ALA A 123 11.24 -6.31 -15.02
N ASP A 124 10.17 -6.96 -14.57
CA ASP A 124 8.98 -6.30 -14.05
C ASP A 124 9.24 -5.83 -12.61
N PRO A 125 9.22 -4.51 -12.34
CA PRO A 125 9.72 -3.96 -11.08
C PRO A 125 8.76 -4.17 -9.90
N GLY A 126 7.47 -4.40 -10.12
CA GLY A 126 6.49 -4.54 -9.03
C GLY A 126 6.74 -5.74 -8.12
N TYR A 127 6.36 -5.62 -6.84
CA TYR A 127 6.56 -6.65 -5.83
C TYR A 127 5.98 -8.01 -6.23
N TRP A 128 4.87 -8.03 -7.00
CA TRP A 128 4.27 -9.25 -7.52
C TRP A 128 5.30 -10.13 -8.25
N PHE A 129 6.21 -9.52 -9.01
CA PHE A 129 7.20 -10.21 -9.83
C PHE A 129 8.51 -10.49 -9.07
N SER A 130 8.85 -9.69 -8.05
CA SER A 130 10.03 -9.88 -7.20
C SER A 130 9.78 -10.86 -6.04
N SER A 131 8.51 -11.08 -5.67
CA SER A 131 8.05 -11.95 -4.58
C SER A 131 8.65 -13.36 -4.61
N ARG A 132 8.91 -13.94 -5.79
CA ARG A 132 9.58 -15.24 -5.95
C ARG A 132 10.94 -15.34 -5.24
N TYR A 133 11.61 -14.20 -5.02
CA TYR A 133 12.87 -14.12 -4.29
C TYR A 133 12.67 -13.82 -2.79
N MET A 134 11.60 -13.11 -2.44
CA MET A 134 11.35 -12.60 -1.07
C MET A 134 10.44 -13.49 -0.22
N ASP A 135 9.53 -14.24 -0.85
CA ASP A 135 8.57 -15.13 -0.18
C ASP A 135 9.08 -16.58 -0.04
N LYS A 136 10.41 -16.75 -0.02
CA LYS A 136 11.04 -18.06 0.21
C LYS A 136 11.31 -18.28 1.70
N ASP A 137 11.12 -19.53 2.13
CA ASP A 137 11.62 -19.97 3.43
C ASP A 137 13.13 -19.68 3.55
N GLY A 138 13.53 -18.93 4.57
CA GLY A 138 14.92 -18.50 4.76
C GLY A 138 15.35 -17.30 3.89
N TRP A 139 14.42 -16.46 3.44
CA TRP A 139 14.70 -15.18 2.77
C TRP A 139 15.72 -14.31 3.53
N ALA A 140 15.74 -14.40 4.87
CA ALA A 140 16.67 -13.68 5.74
C ALA A 140 18.06 -14.35 5.88
N SER A 141 18.34 -15.44 5.16
CA SER A 141 19.67 -16.07 5.19
C SER A 141 20.71 -15.17 4.52
N GLU A 142 21.98 -15.27 4.95
CA GLU A 142 23.06 -14.45 4.39
C GLU A 142 23.23 -14.65 2.88
N GLU A 143 23.01 -15.87 2.38
CA GLU A 143 23.08 -16.19 0.95
C GLU A 143 21.93 -15.54 0.17
N SER A 144 20.70 -15.63 0.69
CA SER A 144 19.53 -14.96 0.12
C SER A 144 19.70 -13.45 0.09
N LEU A 145 20.20 -12.84 1.18
CA LEU A 145 20.45 -11.40 1.28
C LEU A 145 21.56 -10.93 0.33
N LYS A 146 22.63 -11.72 0.14
CA LYS A 146 23.69 -11.41 -0.83
C LYS A 146 23.19 -11.51 -2.28
N ASN A 147 22.37 -12.51 -2.59
CA ASN A 147 21.75 -12.63 -3.91
C ASN A 147 20.80 -11.45 -4.17
N TYR A 148 19.96 -11.11 -3.19
CA TYR A 148 19.06 -9.96 -3.26
C TYR A 148 19.83 -8.65 -3.46
N ALA A 149 20.85 -8.37 -2.65
CA ALA A 149 21.70 -7.18 -2.80
C ALA A 149 22.42 -7.15 -4.17
N GLY A 150 22.80 -8.32 -4.71
CA GLY A 150 23.38 -8.42 -6.05
C GLY A 150 22.40 -8.05 -7.16
N ILE A 151 21.13 -8.45 -7.04
CA ILE A 151 20.06 -8.20 -8.03
C ILE A 151 19.52 -6.76 -7.91
N ALA A 152 19.35 -6.26 -6.69
CA ALA A 152 18.89 -4.89 -6.41
C ALA A 152 19.84 -3.81 -6.95
N ASN A 153 21.12 -4.14 -7.18
CA ASN A 153 22.08 -3.24 -7.81
C ASN A 153 21.93 -3.15 -9.35
N LEU A 154 21.09 -3.99 -9.97
CA LEU A 154 20.91 -4.04 -11.42
C LEU A 154 19.55 -3.51 -11.88
N ILE A 155 18.49 -3.66 -11.08
CA ILE A 155 17.11 -3.25 -11.40
C ILE A 155 16.43 -2.77 -10.10
N ASP A 156 15.74 -1.62 -10.18
CA ASP A 156 14.92 -1.05 -9.09
C ASP A 156 13.62 -1.87 -8.92
N TYR A 157 13.73 -3.07 -8.35
CA TYR A 157 12.55 -3.85 -7.94
C TYR A 157 11.96 -3.30 -6.65
N ASP A 158 10.64 -3.26 -6.58
CA ASP A 158 9.91 -3.05 -5.35
C ASP A 158 10.02 -4.27 -4.44
N THR A 159 10.18 -3.96 -3.16
CA THR A 159 10.33 -4.94 -2.08
C THR A 159 9.33 -4.74 -0.96
N GLU A 160 8.49 -3.72 -1.09
CA GLU A 160 7.44 -3.41 -0.14
C GLU A 160 6.13 -3.96 -0.72
N PRO A 161 5.56 -5.04 -0.14
CA PRO A 161 4.25 -5.51 -0.58
C PRO A 161 3.15 -4.51 -0.23
N ASP A 162 2.14 -4.43 -1.09
CA ASP A 162 0.95 -3.65 -0.80
C ASP A 162 0.05 -4.33 0.22
N GLU A 163 -0.61 -3.49 1.03
CA GLU A 163 -1.54 -3.95 2.06
C GLU A 163 -2.98 -3.76 1.60
N PHE A 164 -3.76 -4.83 1.58
CA PHE A 164 -5.19 -4.80 1.31
C PHE A 164 -5.94 -4.92 2.63
N VAL A 165 -6.58 -3.82 3.02
CA VAL A 165 -7.39 -3.71 4.23
C VAL A 165 -8.84 -4.07 3.91
N ILE A 166 -9.39 -5.04 4.63
CA ILE A 166 -10.72 -5.60 4.40
C ILE A 166 -11.57 -5.39 5.64
N ASN A 167 -12.74 -4.80 5.45
CA ASN A 167 -13.80 -4.78 6.45
C ASN A 167 -15.12 -4.96 5.72
N ALA A 168 -15.69 -6.15 5.79
CA ALA A 168 -16.95 -6.50 5.14
C ALA A 168 -17.69 -7.61 5.88
N TYR A 169 -18.96 -7.37 6.24
CA TYR A 169 -19.87 -8.36 6.82
C TYR A 169 -19.27 -9.24 7.93
N GLY A 170 -18.57 -8.63 8.89
CA GLY A 170 -17.95 -9.34 10.02
C GLY A 170 -16.59 -9.97 9.72
N LEU A 171 -16.09 -9.84 8.49
CA LEU A 171 -14.69 -10.06 8.15
C LEU A 171 -13.95 -8.74 8.34
N CYS A 172 -12.93 -8.75 9.19
CA CYS A 172 -11.98 -7.65 9.36
C CYS A 172 -10.56 -8.20 9.32
N GLY A 173 -9.66 -7.50 8.64
CA GLY A 173 -8.24 -7.83 8.63
C GLY A 173 -7.54 -7.28 7.39
N SER A 174 -6.21 -7.32 7.44
CA SER A 174 -5.37 -7.00 6.30
C SER A 174 -4.75 -8.26 5.69
N ILE A 175 -4.61 -8.24 4.38
CA ILE A 175 -3.89 -9.26 3.62
C ILE A 175 -2.83 -8.58 2.75
N TYR A 176 -1.69 -9.24 2.64
CA TYR A 176 -0.70 -8.95 1.62
C TYR A 176 -0.91 -9.95 0.51
N ARG A 177 -0.69 -9.52 -0.73
CA ARG A 177 -0.79 -10.44 -1.87
C ARG A 177 0.61 -11.01 -2.15
N PRO A 178 0.94 -12.24 -1.69
CA PRO A 178 2.15 -12.89 -2.15
C PRO A 178 2.03 -13.13 -3.66
N GLY A 179 3.12 -12.87 -4.39
CA GLY A 179 3.15 -13.17 -5.82
C GLY A 179 3.20 -14.67 -6.11
N CYS A 180 3.22 -15.02 -7.40
CA CYS A 180 3.17 -16.41 -7.87
C CYS A 180 4.50 -17.16 -7.77
#